data_AF-A0A6V7L607-F1
#
_entry.id   AF-A0A6V7L607-F1
#
_cell.length_a   1.000
_cell.length_b   1.000
_cell.length_c   1.000
_cell.angle_alpha   90.00
_cell.angle_beta   90.00
_cell.angle_gamma   90.00
#
_symmetry.space_group_name_H-M   'P 1'
#
loop_
_entity.id
_entity.type
_entity.pdbx_description
1 polymer ?
#
loop_
_entity_poly.entity_id
_entity_poly.type
_entity_poly.pdbx_seq_one_letter_code
_entity_poly.pdbx_strand_id
1 'polypeptide(L)'
;FDLPDMRRKGDSEGEDNVEKFNYYWLIEDMYTFENVSVTKTVDDIKYLACADCEIGPIGYMDLVTKKCYVALPRVNYKDKS
;
A
#
# COMPACT_ATOMS: atom_id res chain seq x y z
N PHE A 1 -1.61 10.85 -4.25
CA PHE A 1 -0.26 10.37 -3.89
C PHE A 1 0.12 9.41 -5.00
N ASP A 2 1.34 9.47 -5.50
CA ASP A 2 1.73 8.62 -6.62
C ASP A 2 2.38 7.37 -6.02
N LEU A 3 1.93 6.18 -6.42
CA LEU A 3 2.47 4.93 -5.91
C LEU A 3 3.37 4.29 -6.97
N PRO A 4 4.55 3.76 -6.59
CA PRO A 4 5.33 2.90 -7.47
C PRO A 4 4.52 1.72 -7.98
N ASP A 5 4.98 1.10 -9.06
CA ASP A 5 4.41 -0.14 -9.55
C ASP A 5 4.45 -1.27 -8.52
N MET A 6 3.40 -2.11 -8.57
CA MET A 6 3.33 -3.28 -7.71
C MET A 6 4.44 -4.26 -8.06
N ARG A 7 5.22 -4.63 -7.05
CA ARG A 7 6.31 -5.62 -7.10
C ARG A 7 6.25 -6.53 -5.90
N ARG A 8 6.87 -7.71 -6.00
CA ARG A 8 7.11 -8.56 -4.83
C ARG A 8 8.30 -8.02 -4.06
N LYS A 9 8.27 -8.23 -2.75
CA LYS A 9 9.44 -8.01 -1.90
C LYS A 9 10.61 -8.88 -2.38
N GLY A 10 11.71 -8.24 -2.75
CA GLY A 10 12.91 -8.91 -3.26
C GLY A 10 13.04 -8.92 -4.79
N ASP A 11 12.04 -8.43 -5.52
CA ASP A 11 12.22 -8.11 -6.93
C ASP A 11 13.31 -7.01 -7.07
N SER A 12 14.15 -7.12 -8.09
CA SER A 12 15.14 -6.09 -8.42
C SER A 12 14.44 -4.73 -8.52
N GLU A 13 15.13 -3.67 -8.09
CA GLU A 13 14.69 -2.29 -8.35
C GLU A 13 14.64 -2.10 -9.88
N GLY A 14 13.45 -2.32 -10.45
CA GLY A 14 13.15 -2.03 -11.85
C GLY A 14 12.97 -0.54 -12.07
N GLU A 15 12.62 -0.14 -13.30
CA GLU A 15 12.28 1.26 -13.58
C GLU A 15 11.24 1.79 -12.59
N ASP A 16 11.55 2.93 -11.96
CA ASP A 16 10.71 3.64 -10.99
C ASP A 16 9.50 4.29 -11.67
N ASN A 17 8.68 3.47 -12.32
CA ASN A 17 7.40 3.89 -12.85
C ASN A 17 6.45 4.12 -11.67
N VAL A 18 5.83 5.31 -11.68
CA VAL A 18 4.87 5.73 -10.67
C VAL A 18 3.50 5.88 -11.32
N GLU A 19 2.49 5.32 -10.67
CA GLU A 19 1.11 5.40 -11.09
C GLU A 19 0.35 6.41 -10.22
N LYS A 20 -0.44 7.26 -10.88
CA LYS A 20 -1.24 8.31 -10.23
C LYS A 20 -2.61 7.76 -9.86
N PHE A 21 -2.97 7.89 -8.58
CA PHE A 21 -4.28 7.49 -8.08
C PHE A 21 -5.04 8.67 -7.46
N ASN A 22 -6.33 8.72 -7.76
CA ASN A 22 -7.24 9.75 -7.25
C ASN A 22 -8.17 9.24 -6.13
N TYR A 23 -8.23 7.92 -5.93
CA TYR A 23 -9.19 7.31 -5.01
C TYR A 23 -8.49 6.41 -4.00
N TYR A 24 -8.74 6.71 -2.72
CA TYR A 24 -8.20 5.95 -1.60
C TYR A 24 -9.27 5.66 -0.56
N TRP A 25 -9.15 4.50 0.08
CA TRP A 25 -9.77 4.27 1.38
C TRP A 25 -8.85 4.79 2.46
N LEU A 26 -9.39 5.66 3.31
CA LEU A 26 -8.72 6.15 4.49
C LEU A 26 -9.02 5.20 5.65
N ILE A 27 -7.96 4.67 6.26
CA ILE A 27 -8.01 3.89 7.49
C ILE A 27 -7.28 4.71 8.55
N GLU A 28 -7.97 5.04 9.65
CA GLU A 28 -7.41 5.92 10.67
C GLU A 28 -6.38 5.24 11.57
N ASP A 29 -6.51 3.93 11.76
CA ASP A 29 -5.64 3.12 12.59
C ASP A 29 -5.22 1.84 11.87
N MET A 30 -3.91 1.60 11.76
CA MET A 30 -3.34 0.41 11.15
C MET A 30 -3.82 -0.89 11.79
N TYR A 31 -4.21 -0.87 13.07
CA TYR A 31 -4.73 -2.05 13.77
C TYR A 31 -6.15 -2.45 13.30
N THR A 32 -6.78 -1.64 12.43
CA THR A 32 -8.06 -1.97 11.79
C THR A 32 -7.92 -3.00 10.68
N PHE A 33 -6.72 -3.17 10.11
CA PHE A 33 -6.52 -4.16 9.05
C PHE A 33 -6.54 -5.58 9.61
N GLU A 34 -7.28 -6.48 8.95
CA GLU A 34 -7.19 -7.92 9.25
C GLU A 34 -5.83 -8.49 8.85
N ASN A 35 -5.37 -8.19 7.62
CA ASN A 35 -4.10 -8.69 7.08
C ASN A 35 -3.45 -7.64 6.17
N VAL A 36 -2.43 -6.94 6.66
CA VAL A 36 -1.60 -6.01 5.86
C VAL A 36 -0.16 -6.04 6.35
N SER A 37 0.79 -5.89 5.42
CA SER A 37 2.19 -5.65 5.74
C SER A 37 2.55 -4.18 5.51
N VAL A 38 3.36 -3.63 6.41
CA VAL A 38 3.93 -2.28 6.28
C VAL A 38 5.42 -2.42 5.97
N THR A 39 5.88 -1.78 4.89
CA THR A 39 7.28 -1.88 4.45
C THR A 39 8.23 -1.13 5.39
N LYS A 40 9.54 -1.31 5.15
CA LYS A 40 10.54 -0.36 5.65
C LYS A 40 10.27 1.03 5.05
N THR A 41 10.67 2.06 5.78
CA THR A 41 10.58 3.44 5.31
C THR A 41 11.56 3.65 4.16
N VAL A 42 11.08 4.24 3.07
CA VAL A 42 11.87 4.72 1.94
C VAL A 42 11.41 6.15 1.68
N ASP A 43 12.33 7.11 1.69
CA ASP A 43 12.04 8.54 1.47
C ASP A 43 10.85 9.07 2.29
N ASP A 44 10.86 8.79 3.59
CA ASP A 44 9.80 9.18 4.55
C ASP A 44 8.41 8.63 4.24
N ILE A 45 8.33 7.58 3.42
CA ILE A 45 7.08 6.88 3.09
C ILE A 45 7.18 5.44 3.56
N LYS A 46 6.10 4.96 4.20
CA LYS A 46 5.87 3.53 4.42
C LYS A 46 4.79 3.07 3.48
N TYR A 47 5.06 1.99 2.75
CA TYR A 47 4.09 1.40 1.84
C TYR A 47 3.32 0.27 2.51
N LEU A 48 2.11 0.04 2.03
CA LEU A 48 1.27 -1.09 2.40
C LEU A 48 1.38 -2.17 1.32
N ALA A 49 1.48 -3.42 1.74
CA ALA A 49 1.53 -4.58 0.86
C ALA A 49 0.62 -5.69 1.38
N CYS A 50 0.29 -6.67 0.54
CA CYS A 50 -0.38 -7.88 0.99
C CYS A 50 0.52 -8.64 1.98
N ALA A 51 -0.03 -9.05 3.13
CA ALA A 51 0.71 -9.79 4.14
C ALA A 51 1.06 -11.23 3.72
N ASP A 52 0.23 -11.85 2.88
CA ASP A 52 0.40 -13.25 2.49
C ASP A 52 1.34 -13.42 1.30
N CYS A 53 1.16 -12.61 0.24
CA CYS A 53 1.94 -12.73 -0.99
C CYS A 53 3.08 -11.71 -1.13
N GLU A 54 3.19 -10.75 -0.20
CA GLU A 54 4.19 -9.68 -0.18
C GLU A 54 4.26 -8.83 -1.48
N ILE A 55 3.14 -8.76 -2.22
CA ILE A 55 2.98 -7.88 -3.39
C ILE A 55 2.47 -6.51 -2.94
N GLY A 56 3.13 -5.44 -3.39
CA GLY A 56 2.73 -4.06 -3.15
C GLY A 56 3.57 -3.06 -3.96
N PRO A 57 3.28 -1.75 -3.89
CA PRO A 57 2.39 -1.14 -2.91
C PRO A 57 0.90 -1.19 -3.30
N ILE A 58 0.06 -1.61 -2.35
CA ILE A 58 -1.40 -1.45 -2.45
C ILE A 58 -1.87 -0.10 -1.87
N GLY A 59 -0.97 0.61 -1.20
CA GLY A 59 -1.24 1.85 -0.49
C GLY A 59 -0.02 2.40 0.22
N TYR A 60 -0.22 3.43 1.02
CA TYR A 60 0.83 4.06 1.83
C TYR A 60 0.31 4.48 3.21
N MET A 61 1.23 4.69 4.14
CA MET A 61 0.98 5.23 5.47
C MET A 61 1.67 6.60 5.59
N ASP A 62 0.90 7.59 6.00
CA ASP A 62 1.42 8.90 6.40
C ASP A 62 2.14 8.75 7.76
N LEU A 63 3.44 9.09 7.79
CA LEU A 63 4.25 8.91 9.00
C LEU A 63 3.92 9.91 10.11
N VAL A 64 3.31 11.05 9.80
CA VAL A 64 2.93 12.08 10.77
C VAL A 64 1.60 11.72 11.40
N THR A 65 0.59 11.48 10.58
CA THR A 65 -0.78 11.21 11.06
C THR A 65 -1.01 9.75 11.44
N LYS A 66 -0.12 8.84 11.00
CA LYS A 66 -0.25 7.37 11.08
C LYS A 66 -1.48 6.81 10.35
N LYS A 67 -2.18 7.66 9.60
CA LYS A 67 -3.30 7.26 8.75
C LYS A 67 -2.80 6.46 7.55
N CYS A 68 -3.57 5.46 7.17
CA CYS A 68 -3.29 4.57 6.06
C CYS A 68 -4.23 4.86 4.90
N TYR A 69 -3.70 4.82 3.68
CA TYR A 69 -4.42 5.10 2.46
C TYR A 69 -4.24 3.93 1.50
N VAL A 70 -5.30 3.17 1.25
CA VAL A 70 -5.30 2.03 0.31
C VAL A 70 -5.85 2.50 -1.03
N ALA A 71 -5.08 2.34 -2.10
CA ALA A 71 -5.49 2.73 -3.44
C ALA A 71 -6.55 1.77 -3.96
N LEU A 72 -7.75 2.29 -4.26
CA LEU A 72 -8.88 1.47 -4.71
C LEU A 72 -8.54 0.57 -5.92
N PRO A 73 -7.82 1.07 -6.96
CA PRO A 73 -7.49 0.22 -8.12
C PRO A 73 -6.47 -0.89 -7.85
N ARG A 74 -5.80 -0.89 -6.69
CA ARG A 74 -4.78 -1.90 -6.33
C ARG A 74 -5.34 -3.04 -5.46
N VAL A 75 -6.65 -3.04 -5.19
CA VAL A 75 -7.33 -4.08 -4.40
C VAL A 75 -8.61 -4.56 -5.08
N ASN A 76 -9.08 -5.74 -4.69
CA ASN A 76 -10.34 -6.29 -5.18
C ASN A 76 -11.39 -6.30 -4.06
N TYR A 77 -12.65 -6.05 -4.42
CA TYR A 77 -13.78 -6.10 -3.51
C TYR A 77 -14.48 -7.44 -3.62
N LYS A 78 -14.77 -8.05 -2.48
CA LYS A 78 -15.62 -9.22 -2.40
C LYS A 78 -16.68 -8.97 -1.34
N ASP A 79 -17.92 -9.31 -1.66
CA ASP A 79 -18.98 -9.33 -0.66
C ASP A 79 -18.67 -10.42 0.37
N LYS A 80 -19.02 -10.16 1.64
CA LYS A 80 -19.02 -11.20 2.67
C LYS A 80 -20.20 -12.14 2.37
N SER A 81 -19.92 -13.21 1.63
CA SER A 81 -20.83 -14.35 1.42
C SER A 81 -21.06 -15.13 2.71
#